data_AF-A0ABD1VZS6-F1
#
_entry.id   AF-A0ABD1VZS6-F1
#
_cell.length_a   1.000
_cell.length_b   1.000
_cell.length_c   1.000
_cell.angle_alpha   90.00
_cell.angle_beta   90.00
_cell.angle_gamma   90.00
#
_symmetry.space_group_name_H-M   'P 1'
#
loop_
_entity.id
_entity.type
_entity.pdbx_description
1 polymer ?
#
loop_
_entity_poly.entity_id
_entity_poly.type
_entity_poly.pdbx_seq_one_letter_code
_entity_poly.pdbx_strand_id
1 'polypeptide(L)'
;MEADLKESDSNLLNLTKQLDNANAAQKVTAEALETTNKEKRRLLEEAKSRDEEISIMRKDLELSENGRKEAEAGKRKVEAKLANAEADFVANFHNTEAYTNFSDYFARVGQQVVLTELRNDHPDFDVKSLEARFPPRDVEGEEDS
;
A
#
# COMPACT_ATOMS: atom_id res chain seq x y z
N MET A 1 -9.86 91.21 -37.95
CA MET A 1 -9.44 91.38 -36.53
C MET A 1 -10.45 90.81 -35.55
N GLU A 2 -11.68 91.32 -35.40
CA GLU A 2 -12.64 90.74 -34.43
C GLU A 2 -13.13 89.32 -34.79
N ALA A 3 -13.33 89.01 -36.07
CA ALA A 3 -13.73 87.68 -36.52
C ALA A 3 -12.62 86.63 -36.28
N ASP A 4 -11.37 87.00 -36.58
CA ASP A 4 -10.20 86.12 -36.40
C ASP A 4 -9.94 85.83 -34.91
N LEU A 5 -10.18 86.82 -34.03
CA LEU A 5 -10.10 86.66 -32.57
C LEU A 5 -11.18 85.68 -32.06
N LYS A 6 -12.43 85.81 -32.53
CA LYS A 6 -13.51 84.89 -32.17
C LYS A 6 -13.24 83.45 -32.64
N GLU A 7 -12.68 83.28 -33.83
CA GLU A 7 -12.32 81.97 -34.37
C GLU A 7 -11.16 81.34 -33.58
N SER A 8 -10.14 82.14 -33.24
CA SER A 8 -9.03 81.74 -32.37
C SER A 8 -9.52 81.28 -30.99
N ASP A 9 -10.41 82.04 -30.35
CA ASP A 9 -10.97 81.69 -29.04
C ASP A 9 -11.83 80.42 -29.09
N SER A 10 -12.61 80.24 -30.16
CA SER A 10 -13.39 79.01 -30.38
C SER A 10 -12.47 77.79 -30.55
N ASN A 11 -11.36 77.94 -31.28
CA ASN A 11 -10.39 76.86 -31.48
C ASN A 11 -9.65 76.51 -30.18
N LEU A 12 -9.25 77.51 -29.39
CA LEU A 12 -8.64 77.30 -28.07
C LEU A 12 -9.59 76.56 -27.14
N LEU A 13 -10.86 76.97 -27.05
CA LEU A 13 -11.87 76.31 -26.23
C LEU A 13 -12.07 74.84 -26.64
N ASN A 14 -12.05 74.57 -27.94
CA ASN A 14 -12.21 73.22 -28.47
C ASN A 14 -10.98 72.35 -28.16
N LEU A 15 -9.77 72.91 -28.29
CA LEU A 15 -8.53 72.24 -27.90
C LEU A 15 -8.49 71.94 -26.40
N THR A 16 -8.91 72.87 -25.54
CA THR A 16 -8.97 72.67 -24.09
C THR A 16 -9.91 71.50 -23.74
N LYS A 17 -11.10 71.44 -24.37
CA LYS A 17 -12.03 70.32 -24.18
C LYS A 17 -11.44 68.98 -24.62
N GLN A 18 -10.73 68.96 -25.75
CA GLN A 18 -10.06 67.74 -26.22
C GLN A 18 -8.94 67.30 -25.27
N LEU A 19 -8.17 68.25 -24.73
CA LEU A 19 -7.11 67.97 -23.75
C LEU A 19 -7.69 67.42 -22.44
N ASP A 20 -8.77 68.01 -21.93
CA ASP A 20 -9.44 67.54 -20.71
C ASP A 20 -9.98 66.10 -20.90
N ASN A 21 -10.60 65.83 -22.05
CA ASN A 21 -11.08 64.48 -22.39
C ASN A 21 -9.92 63.47 -22.51
N ALA A 22 -8.80 63.87 -23.12
CA ALA A 22 -7.62 63.02 -23.24
C ALA A 22 -7.01 62.72 -21.86
N ASN A 23 -6.90 63.71 -20.98
CA ASN A 23 -6.42 63.53 -19.60
C ASN A 23 -7.35 62.60 -18.80
N ALA A 24 -8.67 62.76 -18.92
CA ALA A 24 -9.64 61.89 -18.28
C ALA A 24 -9.51 60.43 -18.75
N ALA A 25 -9.37 60.22 -20.06
CA ALA A 25 -9.16 58.89 -20.65
C ALA A 25 -7.83 58.26 -20.20
N GLN A 26 -6.76 59.06 -20.11
CA GLN A 26 -5.45 58.60 -19.67
C GLN A 26 -5.47 58.18 -18.20
N LYS A 27 -6.20 58.90 -17.35
CA LYS A 27 -6.41 58.55 -15.94
C LYS A 27 -7.12 57.19 -15.79
N VAL A 28 -8.24 57.00 -16.49
CA VAL A 28 -8.98 55.73 -16.47
C VAL A 28 -8.11 54.57 -16.95
N THR A 29 -7.31 54.79 -18.00
CA THR A 29 -6.39 53.77 -18.53
C THR A 29 -5.30 53.41 -17.52
N ALA A 30 -4.75 54.40 -16.82
CA ALA A 30 -3.76 54.19 -15.78
C ALA A 30 -4.31 53.37 -14.59
N GLU A 31 -5.53 53.69 -14.14
CA GLU A 31 -6.22 52.95 -13.07
C GLU A 31 -6.53 51.49 -13.49
N ALA A 32 -6.93 51.27 -14.74
CA ALA A 32 -7.15 49.93 -15.31
C ALA A 32 -5.85 49.11 -15.40
N LEU A 33 -4.74 49.76 -15.76
CA LEU A 33 -3.41 49.12 -15.77
C LEU A 33 -2.95 48.77 -14.36
N GLU A 34 -3.17 49.65 -13.38
CA GLU A 34 -2.78 49.39 -11.99
C GLU A 34 -3.55 48.20 -11.40
N THR A 35 -4.88 48.16 -11.60
CA THR A 35 -5.72 47.05 -11.16
C THR A 35 -5.33 45.72 -11.81
N THR A 36 -5.09 45.72 -13.12
CA THR A 36 -4.61 44.54 -13.85
C THR A 36 -3.25 44.08 -13.34
N ASN A 37 -2.33 45.00 -13.05
CA ASN A 37 -1.02 44.65 -12.51
C ASN A 37 -1.09 44.09 -11.09
N LYS A 38 -1.99 44.59 -10.25
CA LYS A 38 -2.26 44.02 -8.91
C LYS A 38 -2.79 42.60 -9.03
N GLU A 39 -3.76 42.39 -9.92
CA GLU A 39 -4.34 41.06 -10.13
C GLU A 39 -3.32 40.07 -10.70
N LYS A 40 -2.49 40.51 -11.66
CA LYS A 40 -1.38 39.69 -12.18
C LYS A 40 -0.41 39.28 -11.07
N ARG A 41 -0.06 40.19 -10.14
CA ARG A 41 0.81 39.84 -9.01
C ARG A 41 0.16 38.83 -8.07
N ARG A 42 -1.14 38.99 -7.77
CA ARG A 42 -1.91 38.04 -6.96
C ARG A 42 -1.90 36.65 -7.60
N LEU A 43 -2.21 36.56 -8.89
CA LEU A 43 -2.23 35.29 -9.63
C LEU A 43 -0.85 34.62 -9.69
N LEU A 44 0.23 35.40 -9.82
CA LEU A 44 1.60 34.87 -9.79
C LEU A 44 1.95 34.29 -8.41
N GLU A 45 1.49 34.91 -7.34
CA GLU A 45 1.74 34.41 -5.98
C GLU A 45 0.91 33.14 -5.71
N GLU A 46 -0.34 33.09 -6.17
CA GLU A 46 -1.17 31.88 -6.10
C GLU A 46 -0.57 30.73 -6.91
N ALA A 47 -0.02 31.02 -8.09
CA ALA A 47 0.66 30.01 -8.90
C ALA A 47 1.86 29.41 -8.17
N LYS A 48 2.71 30.26 -7.56
CA LYS A 48 3.85 29.78 -6.75
C LYS A 48 3.41 28.92 -5.57
N SER A 49 2.36 29.35 -4.85
CA SER A 49 1.83 28.58 -3.73
C SER A 49 1.33 27.20 -4.17
N ARG A 50 0.68 27.10 -5.34
CA ARG A 50 0.22 25.82 -5.90
C ARG A 50 1.38 24.94 -6.35
N ASP A 51 2.43 25.52 -6.93
CA ASP A 51 3.63 24.77 -7.32
C ASP A 51 4.32 24.16 -6.10
N GLU A 52 4.39 24.89 -4.99
CA GLU A 52 4.91 24.40 -3.71
C GLU A 52 4.07 23.21 -3.20
N GLU A 53 2.74 23.33 -3.22
CA GLU A 53 1.81 22.28 -2.78
C GLU A 53 1.95 21.01 -3.64
N ILE A 54 2.05 21.15 -4.96
CA ILE A 54 2.29 20.03 -5.89
C ILE A 54 3.64 19.36 -5.61
N SER A 55 4.68 20.14 -5.29
CA SER A 55 6.01 19.61 -4.95
C SER A 55 5.96 18.74 -3.70
N ILE A 56 5.26 19.19 -2.65
CA ILE A 56 5.04 18.44 -1.41
C ILE A 56 4.29 17.13 -1.71
N MET A 57 3.18 17.21 -2.43
CA MET A 57 2.38 16.03 -2.78
C MET A 57 3.19 14.98 -3.57
N ARG A 58 4.06 15.41 -4.48
CA ARG A 58 4.95 14.49 -5.24
C ARG A 58 5.92 13.76 -4.31
N LYS A 59 6.50 14.47 -3.35
CA LYS A 59 7.42 13.87 -2.37
C LYS A 59 6.73 12.85 -1.48
N ASP A 60 5.52 13.14 -1.02
CA ASP A 60 4.73 12.21 -0.21
C ASP A 60 4.36 10.95 -0.99
N LEU A 61 4.00 11.09 -2.28
CA LEU A 61 3.73 9.96 -3.16
C LEU A 61 4.97 9.07 -3.32
N GLU A 62 6.15 9.65 -3.54
CA GLU A 62 7.41 8.91 -3.67
C GLU A 62 7.76 8.13 -2.39
N LEU A 63 7.59 8.76 -1.22
CA LEU A 63 7.77 8.09 0.07
C LEU A 63 6.80 6.93 0.25
N SER A 64 5.53 7.10 -0.13
CA SER A 64 4.51 6.05 -0.08
C SER A 64 4.84 4.87 -1.01
N GLU A 65 5.24 5.15 -2.24
CA GLU A 65 5.64 4.11 -3.20
C GLU A 65 6.88 3.34 -2.74
N ASN A 66 7.86 4.03 -2.16
CA ASN A 66 9.04 3.40 -1.61
C ASN A 66 8.68 2.51 -0.41
N GLY A 67 7.84 2.99 0.51
CA GLY A 67 7.33 2.18 1.62
C GLY A 67 6.57 0.93 1.14
N ARG A 68 5.77 1.05 0.08
CA ARG A 68 5.07 -0.09 -0.54
C ARG A 68 6.06 -1.12 -1.11
N LYS A 69 7.10 -0.68 -1.82
CA LYS A 69 8.13 -1.57 -2.38
C LYS A 69 8.91 -2.31 -1.28
N GLU A 70 9.26 -1.61 -0.19
CA GLU A 70 9.95 -2.22 0.95
C GLU A 70 9.07 -3.28 1.65
N ALA A 71 7.78 -2.98 1.86
CA ALA A 71 6.84 -3.94 2.42
C ALA A 71 6.68 -5.18 1.54
N GLU A 72 6.57 -5.00 0.21
CA GLU A 72 6.45 -6.10 -0.73
C GLU A 72 7.73 -6.96 -0.80
N ALA A 73 8.91 -6.33 -0.71
CA ALA A 73 10.18 -7.03 -0.60
C ALA A 73 10.31 -7.81 0.73
N GLY A 74 9.82 -7.24 1.83
CA GLY A 74 9.74 -7.91 3.13
C GLY A 74 8.85 -9.16 3.09
N LYS A 75 7.67 -9.04 2.48
CA LYS A 75 6.73 -10.15 2.29
C LYS A 75 7.37 -11.32 1.52
N ARG A 76 7.99 -11.04 0.36
CA ARG A 76 8.67 -12.08 -0.45
C ARG A 76 9.80 -12.77 0.30
N LYS A 77 10.54 -12.06 1.16
CA LYS A 77 11.58 -12.66 1.99
C LYS A 77 11.02 -13.61 3.04
N VAL A 78 9.89 -13.26 3.66
CA VAL A 78 9.22 -14.13 4.64
C VAL A 78 8.68 -15.37 3.95
N GLU A 79 8.01 -15.21 2.80
CA GLU A 79 7.49 -16.33 2.00
C GLU A 79 8.61 -17.28 1.57
N ALA A 80 9.75 -16.76 1.11
CA ALA A 80 10.90 -17.60 0.75
C ALA A 80 11.49 -18.35 1.95
N LYS A 81 11.57 -17.72 3.13
CA LYS A 81 12.02 -18.40 4.36
C LYS A 81 11.07 -19.49 4.79
N LEU A 82 9.76 -19.24 4.70
CA LEU A 82 8.74 -20.23 5.03
C LEU A 82 8.81 -21.43 4.08
N ALA A 83 8.87 -21.18 2.77
CA ALA A 83 9.00 -22.23 1.77
C ALA A 83 10.27 -23.09 1.99
N ASN A 84 11.39 -22.47 2.36
CA ASN A 84 12.61 -23.22 2.71
C ASN A 84 12.43 -24.02 4.01
N ALA A 85 11.82 -23.44 5.04
CA ALA A 85 11.57 -24.16 6.29
C ALA A 85 10.61 -25.34 6.10
N GLU A 86 9.58 -25.19 5.27
CA GLU A 86 8.66 -26.27 4.88
C GLU A 86 9.40 -27.35 4.10
N ALA A 87 10.21 -26.98 3.11
CA ALA A 87 11.01 -27.93 2.34
C ALA A 87 12.00 -28.68 3.25
N ASP A 88 12.67 -27.98 4.17
CA ASP A 88 13.59 -28.57 5.14
C ASP A 88 12.86 -29.51 6.11
N PHE A 89 11.67 -29.13 6.58
CA PHE A 89 10.83 -29.97 7.43
C PHE A 89 10.41 -31.24 6.70
N VAL A 90 9.91 -31.14 5.47
CA VAL A 90 9.49 -32.31 4.67
C VAL A 90 10.68 -33.22 4.38
N ALA A 91 11.82 -32.67 3.97
CA ALA A 91 13.03 -33.44 3.70
C ALA A 91 13.52 -34.20 4.95
N ASN A 92 13.38 -33.59 6.12
CA ASN A 92 13.86 -34.14 7.39
C ASN A 92 12.75 -34.68 8.29
N PHE A 93 11.53 -34.89 7.76
CA PHE A 93 10.38 -35.28 8.58
C PHE A 93 10.68 -36.58 9.36
N HIS A 94 11.35 -37.53 8.71
CA HIS A 94 11.78 -38.80 9.30
C HIS A 94 12.71 -38.67 10.52
N ASN A 95 13.35 -37.50 10.70
CA ASN A 95 14.22 -37.18 11.84
C ASN A 95 13.49 -36.40 12.94
N THR A 96 12.18 -36.18 12.79
CA THR A 96 11.38 -35.44 13.76
C THR A 96 10.71 -36.38 14.77
N GLU A 97 10.47 -35.87 15.97
CA GLU A 97 9.69 -36.57 17.00
C GLU A 97 8.27 -36.91 16.52
N ALA A 98 7.69 -36.06 15.66
CA ALA A 98 6.40 -36.31 15.03
C ALA A 98 6.41 -37.57 14.17
N TYR A 99 7.48 -37.82 13.40
CA TYR A 99 7.62 -39.05 12.64
C TYR A 99 7.84 -40.26 13.55
N THR A 100 8.64 -40.14 14.60
CA THR A 100 8.81 -41.24 15.59
C THR A 100 7.47 -41.65 16.18
N ASN A 101 6.68 -40.68 16.63
CA ASN A 101 5.33 -40.91 17.17
C ASN A 101 4.39 -41.54 16.13
N PHE A 102 4.42 -41.04 14.90
CA PHE A 102 3.64 -41.58 13.78
C PHE A 102 4.04 -43.03 13.45
N SER A 103 5.33 -43.31 13.32
CA SER A 103 5.87 -44.64 13.00
C SER A 103 5.56 -45.65 14.10
N ASP A 104 5.75 -45.28 15.36
CA ASP A 104 5.46 -46.13 16.51
C ASP A 104 3.98 -46.48 16.61
N TYR A 105 3.10 -45.51 16.30
CA TYR A 105 1.66 -45.75 16.23
C TYR A 105 1.32 -46.82 15.19
N PHE A 106 1.76 -46.65 13.94
CA PHE A 106 1.44 -47.59 12.86
C PHE A 106 2.09 -48.96 13.05
N ALA A 107 3.32 -49.01 13.58
CA ALA A 107 3.97 -50.27 13.91
C ALA A 107 3.15 -51.08 14.94
N ARG A 108 2.60 -50.42 15.96
CA ARG A 108 1.76 -51.07 16.98
C ARG A 108 0.40 -51.49 16.43
N VAL A 109 -0.24 -50.67 15.59
CA VAL A 109 -1.48 -51.06 14.90
C VAL A 109 -1.24 -52.31 14.04
N GLY A 110 -0.16 -52.33 13.25
CA GLY A 110 0.22 -53.49 12.44
C GLY A 110 0.45 -54.74 13.29
N GLN A 111 1.14 -54.60 14.43
CA GLN A 111 1.33 -55.70 15.39
C GLN A 111 -0.02 -56.26 15.89
N GLN A 112 -0.99 -55.40 16.22
CA GLN A 112 -2.32 -55.84 16.67
C GLN A 112 -3.11 -56.58 15.59
N VAL A 113 -3.02 -56.13 14.35
CA VAL A 113 -3.65 -56.81 13.21
C VAL A 113 -3.07 -58.21 13.05
N VAL A 114 -1.73 -58.35 13.05
CA VAL A 114 -1.05 -59.64 12.92
C VAL A 114 -1.40 -60.58 14.07
N LEU A 115 -1.45 -60.10 15.32
CA LEU A 115 -1.83 -60.92 16.47
C LEU A 115 -3.28 -61.40 16.36
N THR A 116 -4.17 -60.55 15.84
CA THR A 116 -5.57 -60.91 15.61
C THR A 116 -5.72 -61.97 14.53
N GLU A 117 -5.01 -61.82 13.40
CA GLU A 117 -4.99 -62.80 12.32
C GLU A 117 -4.40 -64.15 12.78
N LEU A 118 -3.28 -64.13 13.50
CA LEU A 118 -2.64 -65.33 14.03
C LEU A 118 -3.57 -66.14 14.95
N ARG A 119 -4.32 -65.43 15.81
CA ARG A 119 -5.33 -66.04 16.68
C ARG A 119 -6.46 -66.69 15.88
N ASN A 120 -6.87 -66.09 14.77
CA ASN A 120 -7.97 -66.58 13.94
C ASN A 120 -7.55 -67.80 13.12
N ASP A 121 -6.36 -67.78 12.53
CA ASP A 121 -5.87 -68.83 11.64
C ASP A 121 -5.24 -70.01 12.40
N HIS A 122 -4.71 -69.74 13.59
CA HIS A 122 -4.05 -70.73 14.46
C HIS A 122 -4.55 -70.62 15.90
N PRO A 123 -5.80 -71.04 16.19
CA PRO A 123 -6.43 -70.87 17.51
C PRO A 123 -5.72 -71.65 18.64
N ASP A 124 -4.97 -72.70 18.30
CA ASP A 124 -4.20 -73.50 19.26
C ASP A 124 -2.83 -72.89 19.60
N PHE A 125 -2.42 -71.84 18.90
CA PHE A 125 -1.17 -71.12 19.18
C PHE A 125 -1.38 -70.14 20.34
N ASP A 126 -0.55 -70.22 21.38
CA ASP A 126 -0.67 -69.33 22.54
C ASP A 126 -0.14 -67.92 22.25
N VAL A 127 -1.05 -67.06 21.81
CA VAL A 127 -0.77 -65.67 21.46
C VAL A 127 -0.63 -64.77 22.69
N LYS A 128 -1.00 -65.22 23.89
CA LYS A 128 -1.04 -64.37 25.10
C LYS A 128 0.33 -63.83 25.49
N SER A 129 1.38 -64.62 25.27
CA SER A 129 2.76 -64.20 25.51
C SER A 129 3.20 -63.08 24.54
N LEU A 130 2.66 -63.07 23.32
CA LEU A 130 2.90 -62.01 22.33
C LEU A 130 2.04 -60.78 22.62
N GLU A 131 0.77 -60.95 23.00
CA GLU A 131 -0.11 -59.84 23.40
C GLU A 131 0.41 -59.10 24.64
N ALA A 132 0.98 -59.83 25.62
CA ALA A 132 1.62 -59.22 26.79
C ALA A 132 2.87 -58.42 26.43
N ARG A 133 3.58 -58.82 25.36
CA ARG A 133 4.78 -58.12 24.86
C ARG A 133 4.43 -56.93 23.98
N PHE A 134 3.27 -56.98 23.32
CA PHE A 134 2.75 -55.94 22.43
C PHE A 134 1.34 -55.54 22.87
N PRO A 135 1.18 -54.86 24.02
CA PRO A 135 -0.13 -54.53 24.55
C PRO A 135 -0.88 -53.56 23.63
N PRO A 136 -2.21 -53.67 23.53
CA PRO A 136 -3.02 -52.65 22.85
C PRO A 136 -2.89 -51.31 23.60
N ARG A 137 -2.96 -50.21 22.85
CA ARG A 137 -2.96 -48.87 23.45
C ARG A 137 -4.40 -48.48 23.79
N ASP A 138 -4.61 -47.93 24.98
CA ASP A 138 -5.80 -47.14 25.25
C ASP A 138 -5.73 -45.89 24.37
N VAL A 139 -6.75 -45.70 23.55
CA VAL A 139 -6.92 -44.45 22.80
C VAL A 139 -7.41 -43.44 23.82
N GLU A 140 -6.49 -42.76 24.51
CA GLU A 140 -6.85 -41.53 25.21
C GLU A 140 -7.29 -40.54 24.13
N GLY A 141 -8.60 -40.40 23.99
CA GLY A 141 -9.19 -39.29 23.26
C GLY A 141 -8.78 -38.01 23.96
N GLU A 142 -8.20 -37.10 23.20
CA GLU A 142 -8.17 -35.68 23.54
C GLU A 142 -9.63 -35.24 23.78
N GLU A 143 -10.02 -35.13 25.06
CA GLU A 143 -11.10 -34.23 25.43
C GLU A 143 -10.56 -32.80 25.23
N ASP A 144 -10.86 -32.23 24.07
CA ASP A 144 -10.61 -30.83 23.76
C ASP A 144 -11.25 -29.91 24.84
N SER A 145 -10.43 -29.04 25.43
CA SER A 145 -10.83 -27.86 26.21
C SER A 145 -9.97 -26.66 25.82
#